data_AF-A0A2E5ESQ4-F1
#
_entry.id   AF-A0A2E5ESQ4-F1
#
_cell.length_a   1.000
_cell.length_b   1.000
_cell.length_c   1.000
_cell.angle_alpha   90.00
_cell.angle_beta   90.00
_cell.angle_gamma   90.00
#
_symmetry.space_group_name_H-M   'P 1'
#
loop_
_entity.id
_entity.type
_entity.pdbx_description
1 polymer ?
#
loop_
_entity_poly.entity_id
_entity_poly.type
_entity_poly.pdbx_seq_one_letter_code
_entity_poly.pdbx_strand_id
1 'polypeptide(L)'
;MNKPAQFTFLFAFAFVLSLTAADKKPATAKPVLRKAVINGSGPGWKQLTGKDFVNVNCHSNTWRWEGGHAYCTGKPVGVIRSKKQIKNFELVCEWMHKKYGGNSGVFAWASPKSIKKLEDGKGRLPDGIEVQVLDLGYAELYEKRHKKKSDWFTSHGDVFPTGPAKFTPFPPVAPNGRRSFPSKNLTLGTNQWNHYYIRAINGEVRLWVNGEEVSGGTGASPAEGYLCLESEGAPVEFKNIRIRLLP
;
A
#
# COMPACT_ATOMS: atom_id res chain seq x y z
N MET A 1 -81.94 47.51 13.76
CA MET A 1 -81.22 46.91 14.91
C MET A 1 -79.72 47.08 14.69
N ASN A 2 -78.99 47.35 15.77
CA ASN A 2 -77.52 47.44 15.92
C ASN A 2 -76.76 48.71 15.48
N LYS A 3 -76.77 49.65 16.44
CA LYS A 3 -75.70 50.46 17.07
C LYS A 3 -74.40 50.83 16.31
N PRO A 4 -73.88 52.06 16.54
CA PRO A 4 -72.68 52.61 15.90
C PRO A 4 -71.38 52.13 16.54
N ALA A 5 -70.30 52.11 15.75
CA ALA A 5 -68.96 51.72 16.14
C ALA A 5 -68.24 52.83 16.95
N GLN A 6 -67.70 52.47 18.11
CA GLN A 6 -66.69 53.24 18.84
C GLN A 6 -65.31 52.76 18.41
N PHE A 7 -64.44 53.69 17.97
CA PHE A 7 -63.01 53.44 17.80
C PHE A 7 -62.26 53.98 19.01
N THR A 8 -61.68 53.08 19.80
CA THR A 8 -60.82 53.37 20.93
C THR A 8 -59.36 53.46 20.46
N PHE A 9 -58.68 54.54 20.81
CA PHE A 9 -57.23 54.72 20.64
C PHE A 9 -56.46 53.73 21.54
N LEU A 10 -55.53 52.95 20.98
CA LEU A 10 -54.58 52.15 21.74
C LEU A 10 -53.17 52.74 21.63
N PHE A 11 -52.59 53.13 22.77
CA PHE A 11 -51.19 53.52 22.92
C PHE A 11 -50.29 52.29 22.78
N ALA A 12 -49.28 52.36 21.91
CA ALA A 12 -48.22 51.34 21.81
C ALA A 12 -47.06 51.69 22.75
N PHE A 13 -46.82 50.86 23.78
CA PHE A 13 -45.62 50.90 24.61
C PHE A 13 -44.53 50.04 23.97
N ALA A 14 -43.41 50.64 23.56
CA ALA A 14 -42.25 49.92 23.04
C ALA A 14 -41.40 49.38 24.21
N PHE A 15 -41.31 48.05 24.34
CA PHE A 15 -40.42 47.38 25.28
C PHE A 15 -39.07 47.12 24.58
N VAL A 16 -38.00 47.78 25.03
CA VAL A 16 -36.63 47.50 24.53
C VAL A 16 -36.05 46.35 25.34
N LEU A 17 -35.93 45.17 24.72
CA LEU A 17 -35.24 44.02 25.29
C LEU A 17 -33.73 44.19 25.09
N SER A 18 -32.99 44.49 26.16
CA SER A 18 -31.52 44.49 26.15
C SER A 18 -31.01 43.04 26.19
N LEU A 19 -30.57 42.52 25.04
CA LEU A 19 -29.85 41.25 24.94
C LEU A 19 -28.44 41.41 25.52
N THR A 20 -28.18 40.81 26.68
CA THR A 20 -26.82 40.64 27.20
C THR A 20 -26.14 39.49 26.43
N ALA A 21 -25.16 39.82 25.60
CA ALA A 21 -24.31 38.83 24.96
C ALA A 21 -23.45 38.14 26.03
N ALA A 22 -23.77 36.89 26.35
CA ALA A 22 -22.89 36.05 27.15
C ALA A 22 -21.63 35.71 26.35
N ASP A 23 -20.47 36.17 26.81
CA ASP A 23 -19.15 35.85 26.26
C ASP A 23 -18.88 34.34 26.28
N LYS A 24 -19.18 33.66 25.17
CA LYS A 24 -18.69 32.30 24.93
C LYS A 24 -17.20 32.38 24.62
N LYS A 25 -16.36 32.14 25.62
CA LYS A 25 -14.92 31.89 25.43
C LYS A 25 -14.73 30.86 24.32
N PRO A 26 -14.00 31.18 23.22
CA PRO A 26 -13.76 30.21 22.16
C PRO A 26 -12.97 29.03 22.73
N ALA A 27 -13.50 27.82 22.55
CA ALA A 27 -12.80 26.59 22.88
C ALA A 27 -11.47 26.56 22.10
N THR A 28 -10.36 26.38 22.81
CA THR A 28 -9.04 26.26 22.21
C THR A 28 -9.01 24.99 21.34
N ALA A 29 -8.98 25.16 20.02
CA ALA A 29 -8.85 24.05 19.09
C ALA A 29 -7.54 23.31 19.39
N LYS A 30 -7.61 21.99 19.64
CA LYS A 30 -6.42 21.16 19.82
C LYS A 30 -5.55 21.27 18.57
N PRO A 31 -4.23 21.47 18.70
CA PRO A 31 -3.35 21.59 17.55
C PRO A 31 -3.38 20.29 16.73
N VAL A 32 -3.71 20.40 15.44
CA VAL A 32 -3.65 19.28 14.50
C VAL A 32 -2.20 19.08 14.09
N LEU A 33 -1.63 17.92 14.42
CA LEU A 33 -0.28 17.55 13.99
C LEU A 33 -0.25 17.32 12.47
N ARG A 34 0.79 17.82 11.81
CA ARG A 34 1.00 17.62 10.36
C ARG A 34 1.56 16.20 10.11
N LYS A 35 1.12 15.56 9.02
CA LYS A 35 1.70 14.29 8.58
C LYS A 35 3.07 14.50 7.94
N ALA A 36 4.02 13.62 8.24
CA ALA A 36 5.30 13.56 7.53
C ALA A 36 5.11 12.93 6.14
N VAL A 37 5.99 13.30 5.19
CA VAL A 37 6.01 12.75 3.83
C VAL A 37 7.33 12.03 3.61
N ILE A 38 7.26 10.76 3.19
CA ILE A 38 8.42 9.99 2.73
C ILE A 38 8.30 9.83 1.22
N ASN A 39 9.19 10.48 0.47
CA ASN A 39 9.18 10.52 -1.00
C ASN A 39 10.49 10.00 -1.62
N GLY A 40 11.30 9.28 -0.82
CA GLY A 40 12.59 8.76 -1.25
C GLY A 40 13.62 9.84 -1.61
N SER A 41 13.66 10.93 -0.85
CA SER A 41 14.68 11.98 -0.98
C SER A 41 15.46 12.19 0.31
N GLY A 42 16.65 12.80 0.19
CA GLY A 42 17.56 13.04 1.30
C GLY A 42 18.68 11.99 1.41
N PRO A 43 19.49 12.06 2.48
CA PRO A 43 20.69 11.24 2.63
C PRO A 43 20.41 9.74 2.58
N GLY A 44 21.25 9.00 1.85
CA GLY A 44 21.23 7.54 1.76
C GLY A 44 20.25 6.96 0.73
N TRP A 45 19.28 7.74 0.24
CA TRP A 45 18.38 7.29 -0.83
C TRP A 45 19.10 7.18 -2.16
N LYS A 46 18.86 6.08 -2.86
CA LYS A 46 19.40 5.79 -4.19
C LYS A 46 18.28 5.32 -5.10
N GLN A 47 18.21 5.87 -6.31
CA GLN A 47 17.31 5.37 -7.32
C GLN A 47 17.79 4.02 -7.84
N LEU A 48 16.87 3.06 -7.98
CA LEU A 48 17.11 1.77 -8.60
C LEU A 48 16.70 1.80 -10.07
N THR A 49 17.48 1.12 -10.89
CA THR A 49 17.27 0.95 -12.33
C THR A 49 17.41 -0.53 -12.70
N GLY A 50 17.20 -0.87 -13.97
CA GLY A 50 17.43 -2.24 -14.46
C GLY A 50 18.85 -2.76 -14.21
N LYS A 51 19.84 -1.89 -14.04
CA LYS A 51 21.22 -2.27 -13.70
C LYS A 51 21.37 -2.82 -12.28
N ASP A 52 20.40 -2.60 -11.40
CA ASP A 52 20.44 -3.03 -9.99
C ASP A 52 19.77 -4.40 -9.77
N PHE A 53 19.10 -4.90 -10.81
CA PHE A 53 18.38 -6.17 -10.79
C PHE A 53 19.04 -7.22 -11.68
N VAL A 54 18.76 -8.48 -11.38
CA VAL A 54 19.14 -9.65 -12.16
C VAL A 54 17.88 -10.48 -12.41
N ASN A 55 17.72 -10.93 -13.65
CA ASN A 55 16.65 -11.85 -14.00
C ASN A 55 16.87 -13.22 -13.36
N VAL A 56 15.84 -13.80 -12.75
CA VAL A 56 15.90 -15.12 -12.11
C VAL A 56 15.31 -16.18 -13.03
N ASN A 57 14.03 -16.04 -13.36
CA ASN A 57 13.27 -17.05 -14.10
C ASN A 57 12.25 -16.46 -15.08
N CYS A 58 12.39 -15.18 -15.45
CA CYS A 58 11.56 -14.56 -16.48
C CYS A 58 12.16 -14.73 -17.88
N HIS A 59 11.36 -14.46 -18.92
CA HIS A 59 11.87 -14.31 -20.28
C HIS A 59 12.67 -13.00 -20.41
N SER A 60 13.56 -12.91 -21.40
CA SER A 60 14.38 -11.72 -21.64
C SER A 60 13.56 -10.47 -21.96
N ASN A 61 12.34 -10.64 -22.49
CA ASN A 61 11.40 -9.57 -22.81
C ASN A 61 10.34 -9.34 -21.73
N THR A 62 10.38 -10.07 -20.60
CA THR A 62 9.39 -9.88 -19.53
C THR A 62 9.50 -8.50 -18.90
N TRP A 63 10.73 -8.01 -18.75
CA TRP A 63 11.05 -6.71 -18.17
C TRP A 63 11.76 -5.83 -19.18
N ARG A 64 11.25 -4.61 -19.36
CA ARG A 64 11.89 -3.56 -20.14
C ARG A 64 12.09 -2.36 -19.23
N TRP A 65 13.26 -1.74 -19.32
CA TRP A 65 13.61 -0.59 -18.48
C TRP A 65 13.87 0.65 -19.33
N GLU A 66 13.33 1.78 -18.89
CA GLU A 66 13.64 3.12 -19.41
C GLU A 66 14.07 4.00 -18.24
N GLY A 67 15.37 4.10 -18.02
CA GLY A 67 15.91 4.76 -16.83
C GLY A 67 15.41 4.08 -15.55
N GLY A 68 14.68 4.84 -14.72
CA GLY A 68 14.07 4.36 -13.48
C GLY A 68 12.64 3.83 -13.60
N HIS A 69 12.14 3.63 -14.83
CA HIS A 69 10.82 3.08 -15.11
C HIS A 69 10.96 1.63 -15.61
N ALA A 70 10.33 0.69 -14.92
CA ALA A 70 10.24 -0.71 -15.29
C ALA A 70 8.85 -1.02 -15.87
N TYR A 71 8.82 -1.64 -17.04
CA TYR A 71 7.64 -2.19 -17.66
C TYR A 71 7.72 -3.71 -17.59
N CYS A 72 6.73 -4.35 -16.98
CA CYS A 72 6.62 -5.80 -16.87
C CYS A 72 5.41 -6.30 -17.66
N THR A 73 5.59 -7.38 -18.42
CA THR A 73 4.50 -8.00 -19.20
C THR A 73 3.57 -8.88 -18.35
N GLY A 74 4.01 -9.28 -17.16
CA GLY A 74 3.37 -10.30 -16.33
C GLY A 74 3.58 -11.73 -16.82
N LYS A 75 4.43 -11.96 -17.83
CA LYS A 75 4.63 -13.30 -18.43
C LYS A 75 6.13 -13.60 -18.60
N PRO A 76 6.65 -14.71 -18.06
CA PRO A 76 5.95 -15.75 -17.29
C PRO A 76 5.71 -15.28 -15.85
N VAL A 77 5.13 -16.14 -15.01
CA VAL A 77 5.20 -15.93 -13.56
C VAL A 77 6.65 -16.10 -13.11
N GLY A 78 7.22 -15.09 -12.49
CA GLY A 78 8.63 -15.07 -12.13
C GLY A 78 9.07 -13.77 -11.48
N VAL A 79 10.35 -13.66 -11.15
CA VAL A 79 10.91 -12.49 -10.47
C VAL A 79 12.21 -12.01 -11.09
N ILE A 80 12.46 -10.71 -10.93
CA ILE A 80 13.82 -10.15 -10.94
C ILE A 80 14.21 -9.83 -9.50
N ARG A 81 15.49 -9.96 -9.17
CA ARG A 81 15.99 -9.77 -7.80
C ARG A 81 17.14 -8.78 -7.74
N SER A 82 17.34 -8.12 -6.60
CA SER A 82 18.46 -7.20 -6.38
C SER A 82 19.81 -7.90 -6.54
N LYS A 83 20.85 -7.17 -6.96
CA LYS A 83 22.20 -7.73 -7.08
C LYS A 83 22.77 -8.29 -5.78
N LYS A 84 22.40 -7.68 -4.65
CA LYS A 84 22.87 -8.04 -3.31
C LYS A 84 21.68 -8.37 -2.42
N GLN A 85 21.93 -9.21 -1.43
CA GLN A 85 21.03 -9.35 -0.30
C GLN A 85 21.03 -8.06 0.52
N ILE A 86 19.87 -7.72 1.07
CA ILE A 86 19.64 -6.55 1.88
C ILE A 86 18.97 -6.98 3.18
N LYS A 87 19.34 -6.30 4.27
CA LYS A 87 18.80 -6.55 5.60
C LYS A 87 17.84 -5.42 5.98
N ASN A 88 18.38 -4.30 6.46
CA ASN A 88 17.59 -3.16 6.88
C ASN A 88 17.48 -2.13 5.75
N PHE A 89 16.26 -1.76 5.38
CA PHE A 89 16.02 -0.80 4.32
C PHE A 89 14.68 -0.09 4.43
N GLU A 90 14.64 1.04 3.75
CA GLU A 90 13.43 1.75 3.37
C GLU A 90 13.36 1.78 1.83
N LEU A 91 12.18 1.56 1.27
CA LEU A 91 11.93 1.54 -0.16
C LEU A 91 10.70 2.41 -0.44
N VAL A 92 10.81 3.32 -1.40
CA VAL A 92 9.64 3.90 -2.06
C VAL A 92 9.56 3.38 -3.48
N CYS A 93 8.36 3.13 -3.96
CA CYS A 93 8.08 2.89 -5.36
C CYS A 93 6.66 3.30 -5.70
N GLU A 94 6.44 3.62 -6.96
CA GLU A 94 5.10 3.70 -7.51
C GLU A 94 4.86 2.51 -8.42
N TRP A 95 3.62 2.01 -8.44
CA TRP A 95 3.20 0.92 -9.31
C TRP A 95 1.84 1.18 -9.94
N MET A 96 1.59 0.54 -11.09
CA MET A 96 0.32 0.65 -11.81
C MET A 96 0.07 -0.60 -12.66
N HIS A 97 -1.07 -1.26 -12.47
CA HIS A 97 -1.51 -2.31 -13.40
C HIS A 97 -2.12 -1.71 -14.66
N LYS A 98 -1.82 -2.32 -15.82
CA LYS A 98 -2.39 -1.97 -17.13
C LYS A 98 -3.59 -2.82 -17.52
N LYS A 99 -3.90 -3.82 -16.69
CA LYS A 99 -5.00 -4.76 -16.90
C LYS A 99 -5.79 -4.89 -15.59
N TYR A 100 -7.10 -4.79 -15.72
CA TYR A 100 -8.04 -5.00 -14.63
C TYR A 100 -7.95 -6.43 -14.09
N GLY A 101 -7.84 -6.57 -12.77
CA GLY A 101 -7.53 -7.82 -12.09
C GLY A 101 -6.10 -8.30 -12.26
N GLY A 102 -5.15 -7.39 -12.46
CA GLY A 102 -3.73 -7.71 -12.47
C GLY A 102 -3.17 -8.08 -11.09
N ASN A 103 -2.10 -8.89 -11.11
CA ASN A 103 -1.37 -9.34 -9.93
C ASN A 103 0.15 -9.16 -10.11
N SER A 104 0.84 -8.86 -9.03
CA SER A 104 2.28 -8.68 -8.88
C SER A 104 2.60 -8.53 -7.38
N GLY A 105 3.82 -8.14 -7.06
CA GLY A 105 4.31 -8.06 -5.71
C GLY A 105 5.73 -7.52 -5.64
N VAL A 106 6.08 -7.09 -4.43
CA VAL A 106 7.45 -6.76 -4.04
C VAL A 106 7.83 -7.71 -2.92
N PHE A 107 8.88 -8.51 -3.11
CA PHE A 107 9.36 -9.41 -2.06
C PHE A 107 10.49 -8.76 -1.28
N ALA A 108 10.33 -8.67 0.04
CA ALA A 108 11.42 -8.44 0.97
C ALA A 108 12.03 -9.78 1.40
N TRP A 109 13.36 -9.81 1.47
CA TRP A 109 14.13 -10.93 2.02
C TRP A 109 13.86 -12.28 1.35
N ALA A 110 13.79 -12.31 0.02
CA ALA A 110 13.74 -13.57 -0.71
C ALA A 110 15.01 -14.39 -0.46
N SER A 111 14.88 -15.64 0.00
CA SER A 111 16.05 -16.39 0.46
C SER A 111 16.94 -16.83 -0.72
N PRO A 112 18.27 -16.87 -0.55
CA PRO A 112 19.16 -17.40 -1.59
C PRO A 112 18.80 -18.82 -2.03
N LYS A 113 18.29 -19.64 -1.09
CA LYS A 113 17.86 -21.01 -1.37
C LYS A 113 16.65 -21.06 -2.29
N SER A 114 15.65 -20.19 -2.11
CA SER A 114 14.50 -20.15 -3.02
C SER A 114 14.88 -19.56 -4.36
N ILE A 115 15.69 -18.49 -4.40
CA ILE A 115 16.22 -17.94 -5.67
C ILE A 115 16.94 -19.01 -6.48
N LYS A 116 17.85 -19.79 -5.86
CA LYS A 116 18.55 -20.87 -6.56
C LYS A 116 17.60 -21.92 -7.13
N LYS A 117 16.54 -22.28 -6.39
CA LYS A 117 15.52 -23.23 -6.88
C LYS A 117 14.81 -22.68 -8.12
N LEU A 118 14.48 -21.39 -8.13
CA LEU A 118 13.85 -20.76 -9.29
C LEU A 118 14.78 -20.74 -10.51
N GLU A 119 16.07 -20.45 -10.32
CA GLU A 119 17.10 -20.53 -11.37
C GLU A 119 17.23 -21.95 -11.94
N ASP A 120 17.03 -22.97 -11.10
CA ASP A 120 17.00 -24.39 -11.50
C ASP A 120 15.67 -24.82 -12.14
N GLY A 121 14.76 -23.88 -12.43
CA GLY A 121 13.44 -24.15 -13.00
C GLY A 121 12.45 -24.80 -12.04
N LYS A 122 12.72 -24.77 -10.72
CA LYS A 122 11.87 -25.39 -9.70
C LYS A 122 11.04 -24.34 -8.97
N GLY A 123 9.77 -24.23 -9.38
CA GLY A 123 8.83 -23.25 -8.84
C GLY A 123 8.76 -21.98 -9.69
N ARG A 124 8.02 -20.98 -9.22
CA ARG A 124 7.80 -19.72 -9.96
C ARG A 124 8.10 -18.48 -9.15
N LEU A 125 7.78 -18.49 -7.85
CA LEU A 125 7.95 -17.36 -6.94
C LEU A 125 8.82 -17.77 -5.74
N PRO A 126 9.60 -16.83 -5.16
CA PRO A 126 10.49 -17.13 -4.06
C PRO A 126 9.71 -17.26 -2.74
N ASP A 127 10.39 -17.82 -1.74
CA ASP A 127 9.99 -17.57 -0.35
C ASP A 127 10.42 -16.17 0.09
N GLY A 128 9.93 -15.70 1.23
CA GLY A 128 10.24 -14.36 1.77
C GLY A 128 9.01 -13.70 2.39
N ILE A 129 9.05 -12.37 2.52
CA ILE A 129 7.89 -11.56 2.89
C ILE A 129 7.42 -10.83 1.64
N GLU A 130 6.21 -11.13 1.20
CA GLU A 130 5.60 -10.47 0.05
C GLU A 130 4.78 -9.27 0.51
N VAL A 131 5.00 -8.14 -0.17
CA VAL A 131 4.18 -6.95 -0.13
C VAL A 131 3.36 -6.96 -1.41
N GLN A 132 2.08 -7.30 -1.29
CA GLN A 132 1.20 -7.56 -2.43
C GLN A 132 1.04 -6.31 -3.31
N VAL A 133 1.11 -6.47 -4.63
CA VAL A 133 0.66 -5.47 -5.61
C VAL A 133 -0.50 -6.06 -6.39
N LEU A 134 -1.72 -5.63 -6.08
CA LEU A 134 -2.94 -6.24 -6.64
C LEU A 134 -3.93 -5.18 -7.08
N ASP A 135 -4.45 -5.33 -8.29
CA ASP A 135 -5.49 -4.46 -8.82
C ASP A 135 -6.82 -4.68 -8.08
N LEU A 136 -7.62 -3.62 -7.91
CA LEU A 136 -8.94 -3.71 -7.26
C LEU A 136 -9.87 -4.70 -7.98
N GLY A 137 -9.76 -4.77 -9.31
CA GLY A 137 -10.51 -5.70 -10.13
C GLY A 137 -10.27 -7.16 -9.79
N TYR A 138 -9.16 -7.51 -9.11
CA TYR A 138 -8.89 -8.90 -8.75
C TYR A 138 -9.92 -9.40 -7.72
N ALA A 139 -10.22 -8.58 -6.70
CA ALA A 139 -11.25 -8.87 -5.71
C ALA A 139 -12.65 -8.91 -6.34
N GLU A 140 -12.95 -7.95 -7.24
CA GLU A 140 -14.24 -7.88 -7.94
C GLU A 140 -14.48 -9.11 -8.85
N LEU A 141 -13.46 -9.54 -9.60
CA LEU A 141 -13.53 -10.74 -10.44
C LEU A 141 -13.68 -12.01 -9.59
N TYR A 142 -12.96 -12.09 -8.47
CA TYR A 142 -13.09 -13.19 -7.53
C TYR A 142 -14.52 -13.28 -6.98
N GLU A 143 -15.08 -12.18 -6.48
CA GLU A 143 -16.43 -12.14 -5.92
C GLU A 143 -17.48 -12.50 -6.98
N LYS A 144 -17.33 -11.98 -8.20
CA LYS A 144 -18.23 -12.31 -9.32
C LYS A 144 -18.20 -13.80 -9.65
N ARG A 145 -17.03 -14.42 -9.65
CA ARG A 145 -16.81 -15.84 -9.98
C ARG A 145 -17.29 -16.78 -8.88
N HIS A 146 -16.98 -16.45 -7.62
CA HIS A 146 -17.20 -17.33 -6.47
C HIS A 146 -18.47 -16.98 -5.67
N LYS A 147 -19.16 -15.89 -6.03
CA LYS A 147 -20.37 -15.39 -5.35
C LYS A 147 -20.16 -15.12 -3.86
N LYS A 148 -18.92 -14.81 -3.47
CA LYS A 148 -18.53 -14.43 -2.11
C LYS A 148 -17.27 -13.57 -2.13
N LYS A 149 -17.13 -12.71 -1.12
CA LYS A 149 -15.90 -11.94 -0.90
C LYS A 149 -14.73 -12.87 -0.57
N SER A 150 -13.52 -12.43 -0.88
CA SER A 150 -12.31 -13.12 -0.44
C SER A 150 -12.13 -12.96 1.06
N ASP A 151 -11.71 -14.04 1.70
CA ASP A 151 -11.30 -14.08 3.10
C ASP A 151 -9.79 -14.31 3.23
N TRP A 152 -9.04 -14.47 2.13
CA TRP A 152 -7.62 -14.82 2.14
C TRP A 152 -6.71 -13.80 1.44
N PHE A 153 -7.28 -12.79 0.77
CA PHE A 153 -6.55 -11.65 0.20
C PHE A 153 -7.40 -10.37 0.17
N THR A 154 -6.74 -9.22 0.09
CA THR A 154 -7.32 -7.94 -0.34
C THR A 154 -6.50 -7.32 -1.48
N SER A 155 -6.99 -6.23 -2.06
CA SER A 155 -6.25 -5.44 -3.07
C SER A 155 -5.59 -4.16 -2.51
N HIS A 156 -5.54 -3.99 -1.18
CA HIS A 156 -5.17 -2.72 -0.56
C HIS A 156 -3.82 -2.73 0.18
N GLY A 157 -2.92 -3.65 -0.19
CA GLY A 157 -1.58 -3.76 0.37
C GLY A 157 -1.48 -4.77 1.50
N ASP A 158 -1.71 -6.04 1.19
CA ASP A 158 -1.47 -7.14 2.13
C ASP A 158 0.05 -7.37 2.31
N VAL A 159 0.45 -7.82 3.51
CA VAL A 159 1.84 -8.23 3.78
C VAL A 159 1.85 -9.62 4.44
N PHE A 160 2.61 -10.56 3.89
CA PHE A 160 2.55 -11.96 4.32
C PHE A 160 3.80 -12.78 3.97
N PRO A 161 4.08 -13.88 4.70
CA PRO A 161 5.16 -14.79 4.40
C PRO A 161 4.78 -15.79 3.30
N THR A 162 5.70 -16.01 2.36
CA THR A 162 5.59 -17.05 1.33
C THR A 162 6.51 -18.24 1.62
N GLY A 163 6.12 -19.42 1.13
CA GLY A 163 6.86 -20.66 1.36
C GLY A 163 7.11 -20.94 2.86
N PRO A 164 8.32 -21.36 3.25
CA PRO A 164 8.66 -21.66 4.64
C PRO A 164 8.94 -20.41 5.50
N ALA A 165 8.80 -19.19 4.96
CA ALA A 165 9.07 -17.98 5.73
C ALA A 165 8.12 -17.86 6.93
N LYS A 166 8.65 -17.28 8.01
CA LYS A 166 7.90 -16.95 9.23
C LYS A 166 7.60 -15.46 9.26
N PHE A 167 6.47 -15.09 9.84
CA PHE A 167 6.03 -13.71 10.02
C PHE A 167 4.87 -13.69 11.02
N THR A 168 4.85 -12.68 11.89
CA THR A 168 3.75 -12.40 12.81
C THR A 168 3.02 -11.16 12.29
N PRO A 169 1.87 -11.32 11.60
CA PRO A 169 1.19 -10.20 10.95
C PRO A 169 0.54 -9.25 11.96
N PHE A 170 0.53 -7.96 11.63
CA PHE A 170 -0.29 -6.97 12.34
C PHE A 170 -1.77 -7.14 11.98
N PRO A 171 -2.70 -6.89 12.93
CA PRO A 171 -4.13 -6.83 12.63
C PRO A 171 -4.50 -5.73 11.63
N PRO A 172 -5.57 -5.91 10.84
CA PRO A 172 -6.41 -7.12 10.76
C PRO A 172 -5.66 -8.30 10.14
N VAL A 173 -5.86 -9.51 10.66
CA VAL A 173 -5.15 -10.72 10.21
C VAL A 173 -6.12 -11.63 9.45
N ALA A 174 -5.68 -12.20 8.33
CA ALA A 174 -6.43 -13.20 7.59
C ALA A 174 -6.76 -14.42 8.47
N PRO A 175 -7.86 -15.17 8.22
CA PRO A 175 -8.28 -16.29 9.06
C PRO A 175 -7.21 -17.38 9.26
N ASN A 176 -6.28 -17.54 8.31
CA ASN A 176 -5.17 -18.49 8.43
C ASN A 176 -4.02 -18.01 9.35
N GLY A 177 -4.11 -16.81 9.91
CA GLY A 177 -3.13 -16.25 10.83
C GLY A 177 -1.81 -15.78 10.21
N ARG A 178 -1.67 -15.85 8.88
CA ARG A 178 -0.36 -15.61 8.21
C ARG A 178 -0.25 -14.26 7.51
N ARG A 179 -1.37 -13.66 7.12
CA ARG A 179 -1.40 -12.46 6.26
C ARG A 179 -1.96 -11.27 7.03
N SER A 180 -1.23 -10.16 7.02
CA SER A 180 -1.73 -8.87 7.48
C SER A 180 -2.56 -8.26 6.36
N PHE A 181 -3.85 -8.11 6.63
CA PHE A 181 -4.74 -7.30 5.81
C PHE A 181 -4.56 -5.81 6.16
N PRO A 182 -4.84 -4.91 5.21
CA PRO A 182 -4.74 -3.49 5.44
C PRO A 182 -5.85 -3.01 6.39
N SER A 183 -5.48 -2.11 7.30
CA SER A 183 -6.42 -1.40 8.16
C SER A 183 -7.27 -0.37 7.41
N LYS A 184 -6.86 0.01 6.18
CA LYS A 184 -7.58 0.95 5.31
C LYS A 184 -7.46 0.57 3.83
N ASN A 185 -8.53 0.79 3.09
CA ASN A 185 -8.61 0.50 1.66
C ASN A 185 -8.15 1.70 0.82
N LEU A 186 -6.84 1.78 0.54
CA LEU A 186 -6.23 2.99 -0.06
C LEU A 186 -5.72 2.82 -1.49
N THR A 187 -5.60 1.60 -2.01
CA THR A 187 -5.21 1.35 -3.40
C THR A 187 -6.19 1.97 -4.41
N LEU A 188 -5.65 2.60 -5.45
CA LEU A 188 -6.32 3.11 -6.65
C LEU A 188 -6.39 2.03 -7.74
N GLY A 189 -7.38 2.15 -8.65
CA GLY A 189 -7.69 1.13 -9.64
C GLY A 189 -6.73 1.06 -10.83
N THR A 190 -7.09 0.26 -11.82
CA THR A 190 -6.31 0.05 -13.05
C THR A 190 -5.98 1.38 -13.73
N ASN A 191 -4.77 1.49 -14.27
CA ASN A 191 -4.23 2.71 -14.89
C ASN A 191 -4.09 3.92 -13.95
N GLN A 192 -4.08 3.72 -12.63
CA GLN A 192 -3.75 4.74 -11.65
C GLN A 192 -2.46 4.37 -10.90
N TRP A 193 -1.61 5.37 -10.66
CA TRP A 193 -0.37 5.20 -9.91
C TRP A 193 -0.66 5.09 -8.42
N ASN A 194 -0.18 4.02 -7.80
CA ASN A 194 -0.18 3.81 -6.36
C ASN A 194 1.23 4.00 -5.83
N HIS A 195 1.37 4.67 -4.69
CA HIS A 195 2.65 4.88 -4.01
C HIS A 195 2.78 3.96 -2.80
N TYR A 196 3.84 3.16 -2.80
CA TYR A 196 4.26 2.36 -1.66
C TYR A 196 5.45 3.00 -0.98
N TYR A 197 5.39 3.05 0.35
CA TYR A 197 6.57 3.15 1.19
C TYR A 197 6.64 1.89 2.05
N ILE A 198 7.77 1.17 1.95
CA ILE A 198 8.03 -0.07 2.67
C ILE A 198 9.22 0.17 3.59
N ARG A 199 9.06 -0.13 4.88
CA ARG A 199 10.15 -0.11 5.86
C ARG A 199 10.36 -1.52 6.38
N ALA A 200 11.55 -2.06 6.16
CA ALA A 200 11.92 -3.40 6.56
C ALA A 200 13.17 -3.32 7.45
N ILE A 201 13.01 -3.50 8.76
CA ILE A 201 14.09 -3.32 9.75
C ILE A 201 13.99 -4.39 10.82
N ASN A 202 15.09 -5.11 11.08
CA ASN A 202 15.22 -6.08 12.16
C ASN A 202 14.08 -7.12 12.19
N GLY A 203 13.67 -7.60 11.01
CA GLY A 203 12.59 -8.58 10.88
C GLY A 203 11.17 -8.01 11.02
N GLU A 204 11.01 -6.69 11.13
CA GLU A 204 9.73 -6.00 10.98
C GLU A 204 9.57 -5.48 9.56
N VAL A 205 8.38 -5.63 8.96
CA VAL A 205 7.99 -5.00 7.71
C VAL A 205 6.73 -4.16 7.96
N ARG A 206 6.76 -2.90 7.54
CA ARG A 206 5.60 -1.99 7.54
C ARG A 206 5.36 -1.44 6.15
N LEU A 207 4.08 -1.34 5.77
CA LEU A 207 3.65 -0.82 4.49
C LEU A 207 2.77 0.42 4.67
N TRP A 208 3.12 1.47 3.93
CA TRP A 208 2.26 2.60 3.66
C TRP A 208 1.77 2.56 2.23
N VAL A 209 0.45 2.70 2.06
CA VAL A 209 -0.21 2.81 0.76
C VAL A 209 -0.78 4.20 0.61
N ASN A 210 -0.38 4.91 -0.44
CA ASN A 210 -0.87 6.26 -0.77
C ASN A 210 -0.82 7.24 0.42
N GLY A 211 0.24 7.14 1.23
CA GLY A 211 0.55 8.08 2.30
C GLY A 211 0.07 7.68 3.70
N GLU A 212 -0.55 6.51 3.88
CA GLU A 212 -0.92 6.02 5.22
C GLU A 212 -0.44 4.60 5.46
N GLU A 213 -0.01 4.31 6.69
CA GLU A 213 0.36 2.96 7.12
C GLU A 213 -0.89 2.09 7.15
N VAL A 214 -0.84 0.92 6.52
CA VAL A 214 -2.01 0.04 6.43
C VAL A 214 -1.78 -1.35 6.98
N SER A 215 -0.59 -1.94 6.80
CA SER A 215 -0.33 -3.35 7.12
C SER A 215 1.14 -3.60 7.42
N GLY A 216 1.46 -4.80 7.90
CA GLY A 216 2.82 -5.19 8.22
C GLY A 216 2.90 -6.36 9.18
N GLY A 217 4.03 -6.50 9.86
CA GLY A 217 4.25 -7.53 10.85
C GLY A 217 5.70 -7.61 11.29
N THR A 218 5.96 -8.46 12.28
CA THR A 218 7.28 -8.67 12.90
C THR A 218 7.70 -10.14 12.81
N GLY A 219 8.87 -10.47 13.36
CA GLY A 219 9.32 -11.85 13.46
C GLY A 219 9.57 -12.50 12.11
N ALA A 220 9.87 -11.69 11.08
CA ALA A 220 10.21 -12.21 9.77
C ALA A 220 11.45 -13.11 9.85
N SER A 221 11.36 -14.29 9.24
CA SER A 221 12.50 -15.19 9.08
C SER A 221 12.41 -15.82 7.68
N PRO A 222 13.34 -15.51 6.77
CA PRO A 222 14.52 -14.67 6.98
C PRO A 222 14.21 -13.16 7.13
N ALA A 223 15.13 -12.44 7.79
CA ALA A 223 15.13 -10.97 7.91
C ALA A 223 16.27 -10.31 7.10
N GLU A 224 16.83 -11.06 6.16
CA GLU A 224 17.85 -10.65 5.19
C GLU A 224 17.70 -11.53 3.95
N GLY A 225 17.81 -10.95 2.76
CA GLY A 225 17.69 -11.66 1.50
C GLY A 225 17.54 -10.70 0.34
N TYR A 226 17.10 -11.18 -0.81
CA TYR A 226 16.96 -10.34 -2.00
C TYR A 226 15.66 -9.53 -1.98
N LEU A 227 15.73 -8.30 -2.47
CA LEU A 227 14.55 -7.55 -2.90
C LEU A 227 14.13 -8.07 -4.28
N CYS A 228 12.87 -8.44 -4.47
CA CYS A 228 12.40 -8.87 -5.78
C CYS A 228 11.21 -8.05 -6.27
N LEU A 229 11.11 -7.88 -7.59
CA LEU A 229 9.90 -7.43 -8.27
C LEU A 229 9.30 -8.59 -9.06
N GLU A 230 7.99 -8.73 -8.96
CA GLU A 230 7.26 -9.88 -9.48
C GLU A 230 6.55 -9.60 -10.81
N SER A 231 6.62 -10.60 -11.68
CA SER A 231 5.80 -10.73 -12.88
C SER A 231 4.73 -11.79 -12.61
N GLU A 232 3.43 -11.45 -12.63
CA GLU A 232 2.37 -12.43 -12.43
C GLU A 232 1.07 -12.18 -13.24
N GLY A 233 1.00 -12.75 -14.43
CA GLY A 233 -0.23 -12.91 -15.22
C GLY A 233 -0.80 -11.65 -15.90
N ALA A 234 -0.37 -10.46 -15.50
CA ALA A 234 -0.84 -9.18 -16.05
C ALA A 234 0.28 -8.14 -16.17
N PRO A 235 0.23 -7.24 -17.16
CA PRO A 235 1.20 -6.17 -17.27
C PRO A 235 1.10 -5.19 -16.09
N VAL A 236 2.27 -4.81 -15.58
CA VAL A 236 2.44 -3.89 -14.44
C VAL A 236 3.64 -3.00 -14.71
N GLU A 237 3.55 -1.74 -14.30
CA GLU A 237 4.62 -0.77 -14.39
C GLU A 237 5.08 -0.37 -12.99
N PHE A 238 6.39 -0.14 -12.82
CA PHE A 238 6.97 0.39 -11.60
C PHE A 238 7.87 1.58 -11.92
N LYS A 239 7.77 2.67 -11.16
CA LYS A 239 8.65 3.84 -11.31
C LYS A 239 9.01 4.42 -9.95
N ASN A 240 9.93 5.39 -9.97
CA ASN A 240 10.41 6.07 -8.76
C ASN A 240 10.85 5.10 -7.66
N ILE A 241 11.42 3.97 -8.07
CA ILE A 241 11.94 2.95 -7.18
C ILE A 241 13.21 3.51 -6.55
N ARG A 242 13.17 3.82 -5.26
CA ARG A 242 14.31 4.35 -4.52
C ARG A 242 14.45 3.61 -3.21
N ILE A 243 15.67 3.25 -2.87
CA ILE A 243 15.98 2.52 -1.64
C ILE A 243 16.97 3.31 -0.80
N ARG A 244 16.79 3.30 0.51
CA ARG A 244 17.77 3.70 1.50
C ARG A 244 18.13 2.49 2.34
N LEU A 245 19.38 2.06 2.26
CA LEU A 245 19.90 1.01 3.12
C LEU A 245 20.17 1.60 4.51
N LEU A 246 19.85 0.81 5.53
CA LEU A 246 20.00 1.18 6.93
C LEU A 246 20.99 0.22 7.61
N PRO A 247 21.63 0.65 8.72
CA PRO A 247 22.49 -0.22 9.53
C PRO A 247 21.79 -1.50 9.99
#